data_AF-A0A0W0YX67-F1
#
_entry.id   AF-A0A0W0YX67-F1
#
_cell.length_a   1.000
_cell.length_b   1.000
_cell.length_c   1.000
_cell.angle_alpha   90.00
_cell.angle_beta   90.00
_cell.angle_gamma   90.00
#
_symmetry.space_group_name_H-M   'P 1'
#
loop_
_entity.id
_entity.type
_entity.pdbx_description
1 polymer ?
#
loop_
_entity_poly.entity_id
_entity_poly.type
_entity_poly.pdbx_seq_one_letter_code
_entity_poly.pdbx_strand_id
1 'polypeptide(L)'
;MKCTTIILTLLCLTTNSNYAAEQTQPIVCQQKYALCTSAACIPDPRHPDYAICACVVKNGYSVGYKTCEQRTPKEVQYEARRLVSTFSFAQFHAKKNMACRKGIPWTDCVDAPCTVNPMDPKKAICSCKIFNTQSFFTFGGDCDTKKCQEGFWSGTTESSARILRKPLLETLKLSADPSKDNTCSR
;
A
#
# COMPACT_ATOMS: atom_id res chain seq x y z
N MET A 1 -31.80 57.63 35.35
CA MET A 1 -31.27 56.65 34.37
C MET A 1 -29.93 56.14 34.88
N LYS A 2 -29.89 54.89 35.38
CA LYS A 2 -28.69 54.22 35.85
C LYS A 2 -28.29 53.20 34.78
N CYS A 3 -27.10 53.36 34.19
CA CYS A 3 -26.55 52.44 33.21
C CYS A 3 -25.72 51.41 33.97
N THR A 4 -26.22 50.17 34.06
CA THR A 4 -25.59 49.07 34.77
C THR A 4 -24.62 48.36 33.84
N THR A 5 -23.33 48.44 34.15
CA THR A 5 -22.25 47.73 33.44
C THR A 5 -22.27 46.25 33.79
N ILE A 6 -22.54 45.38 32.81
CA ILE A 6 -22.44 43.91 32.94
C ILE A 6 -21.04 43.49 32.49
N ILE A 7 -20.22 43.01 33.42
CA ILE A 7 -18.92 42.40 33.16
C ILE A 7 -19.15 40.94 32.81
N LEU A 8 -18.95 40.58 31.54
CA LEU A 8 -19.04 39.21 31.02
C LEU A 8 -17.66 38.54 31.15
N THR A 9 -17.46 37.73 32.19
CA THR A 9 -16.26 36.92 32.40
C THR A 9 -16.27 35.67 31.49
N LEU A 10 -15.42 35.70 30.47
CA LEU A 10 -15.22 34.62 29.50
C LEU A 10 -14.31 33.53 30.11
N LEU A 11 -14.89 32.41 30.54
CA LEU A 11 -14.14 31.20 30.95
C LEU A 11 -13.63 30.45 29.71
N CYS A 12 -12.33 30.56 29.44
CA CYS A 12 -11.61 29.77 28.45
C CYS A 12 -11.33 28.35 29.01
N LEU A 13 -12.19 27.39 28.70
CA LEU A 13 -11.94 25.96 28.91
C LEU A 13 -11.03 25.45 27.77
N THR A 14 -9.73 25.31 28.03
CA THR A 14 -8.78 24.67 27.11
C THR A 14 -8.81 23.16 27.33
N THR A 15 -9.58 22.45 26.51
CA THR A 15 -9.49 20.98 26.46
C THR A 15 -8.31 20.60 25.56
N ASN A 16 -7.20 20.20 26.19
CA ASN A 16 -6.07 19.57 25.51
C ASN A 16 -6.53 18.22 24.91
N SER A 17 -6.96 18.24 23.66
CA SER A 17 -7.24 17.02 22.90
C SER A 17 -5.93 16.42 22.42
N ASN A 18 -5.37 15.51 23.21
CA ASN A 18 -4.32 14.60 22.75
C ASN A 18 -4.96 13.61 21.77
N TYR A 19 -5.00 13.96 20.49
CA TYR A 19 -5.30 13.01 19.42
C TYR A 19 -4.12 12.05 19.26
N ALA A 20 -4.14 10.94 19.99
CA ALA A 20 -3.30 9.80 19.65
C ALA A 20 -3.79 9.24 18.31
N ALA A 21 -2.93 9.26 17.29
CA ALA A 21 -3.24 8.64 16.00
C ALA A 21 -3.54 7.15 16.20
N GLU A 22 -4.78 6.74 15.91
CA GLU A 22 -5.21 5.35 15.97
C GLU A 22 -4.33 4.51 15.03
N GLN A 23 -3.51 3.64 15.60
CA GLN A 23 -2.70 2.68 14.84
C GLN A 23 -3.66 1.66 14.22
N THR A 24 -4.07 1.89 12.97
CA THR A 24 -4.98 0.99 12.25
C THR A 24 -4.30 -0.37 12.07
N GLN A 25 -4.84 -1.41 12.70
CA GLN A 25 -4.32 -2.76 12.58
C GLN A 25 -4.56 -3.30 11.16
N PRO A 26 -3.61 -4.02 10.54
CA PRO A 26 -3.85 -4.62 9.24
C PRO A 26 -4.95 -5.69 9.29
N ILE A 27 -5.78 -5.70 8.25
CA ILE A 27 -6.94 -6.57 8.10
C ILE A 27 -6.69 -7.55 6.95
N VAL A 28 -6.83 -8.84 7.25
CA VAL A 28 -6.76 -9.91 6.26
C VAL A 28 -8.17 -10.18 5.71
N CYS A 29 -8.30 -10.22 4.39
CA CYS A 29 -9.55 -10.57 3.72
C CYS A 29 -9.28 -11.61 2.64
N GLN A 30 -10.30 -12.40 2.29
CA GLN A 30 -10.26 -13.37 1.21
C GLN A 30 -11.18 -12.93 0.07
N GLN A 31 -10.62 -12.26 -0.93
CA GLN A 31 -11.38 -11.71 -2.07
C GLN A 31 -10.47 -11.42 -3.27
N LYS A 32 -11.00 -10.82 -4.34
CA LYS A 32 -10.17 -10.31 -5.44
C LYS A 32 -9.43 -9.05 -5.03
N TYR A 33 -8.18 -8.92 -5.45
CA TYR A 33 -7.32 -7.77 -5.18
C TYR A 33 -6.31 -7.54 -6.30
N ALA A 34 -5.72 -6.35 -6.35
CA ALA A 34 -4.54 -6.09 -7.17
C ALA A 34 -3.27 -6.38 -6.35
N LEU A 35 -2.35 -7.16 -6.92
CA LEU A 35 -1.06 -7.47 -6.32
C LEU A 35 0.03 -6.67 -7.06
N CYS A 36 0.57 -5.68 -6.36
CA CYS A 36 1.56 -4.75 -6.91
C CYS A 36 2.98 -5.01 -6.43
N THR A 37 3.24 -5.99 -5.57
CA THR A 37 4.53 -6.17 -4.86
C THR A 37 5.77 -6.27 -5.76
N SER A 38 5.60 -6.62 -7.04
CA SER A 38 6.66 -6.63 -8.07
C SER A 38 6.41 -5.69 -9.24
N ALA A 39 5.48 -4.73 -9.10
CA ALA A 39 5.00 -3.89 -10.20
C ALA A 39 6.02 -2.82 -10.58
N ALA A 40 6.27 -2.71 -11.88
CA ALA A 40 6.88 -1.53 -12.46
C ALA A 40 5.84 -0.41 -12.52
N CYS A 41 6.30 0.81 -12.27
CA CYS A 41 5.48 2.01 -12.22
C CYS A 41 6.11 3.12 -13.06
N ILE A 42 5.26 4.02 -13.53
CA ILE A 42 5.65 5.25 -14.22
C ILE A 42 5.04 6.45 -13.48
N PRO A 43 5.75 7.58 -13.34
CA PRO A 43 5.17 8.78 -12.73
C PRO A 43 3.87 9.20 -13.42
N ASP A 44 2.87 9.63 -12.65
CA ASP A 44 1.64 10.18 -13.21
C ASP A 44 1.89 11.65 -13.62
N PRO A 45 1.81 11.99 -14.92
CA PRO A 45 2.05 13.37 -15.38
C PRO A 45 1.02 14.38 -14.85
N ARG A 46 -0.12 13.91 -14.35
CA ARG A 46 -1.18 14.76 -13.78
C ARG A 46 -1.10 14.88 -12.25
N HIS A 47 -0.39 13.96 -11.60
CA HIS A 47 -0.32 13.86 -10.14
C HIS A 47 1.12 13.56 -9.71
N PRO A 48 1.97 14.58 -9.49
CA PRO A 48 3.42 14.40 -9.32
C PRO A 48 3.82 13.58 -8.09
N ASP A 49 2.93 13.46 -7.09
CA ASP A 49 3.15 12.63 -5.89
C ASP A 49 2.74 11.16 -6.08
N TYR A 50 2.27 10.80 -7.27
CA TYR A 50 1.74 9.47 -7.59
C TYR A 50 2.40 8.88 -8.83
N ALA A 51 2.41 7.55 -8.87
CA ALA A 51 2.81 6.78 -10.03
C ALA A 51 1.71 5.78 -10.40
N ILE A 52 1.66 5.47 -11.68
CA ILE A 52 0.78 4.49 -12.28
C ILE A 52 1.54 3.16 -12.34
N CYS A 53 1.06 2.16 -11.60
CA CYS A 53 1.69 0.86 -11.48
C CYS A 53 0.88 -0.23 -12.19
N ALA A 54 1.56 -1.09 -12.94
CA ALA A 54 0.95 -2.24 -13.63
C ALA A 54 0.98 -3.49 -12.73
N CYS A 55 -0.17 -3.83 -12.17
CA CYS A 55 -0.32 -4.90 -11.18
C CYS A 55 -1.06 -6.11 -11.76
N VAL A 56 -0.96 -7.25 -11.07
CA VAL A 56 -1.71 -8.47 -11.43
C VAL A 56 -2.92 -8.62 -10.54
N VAL A 57 -4.05 -9.05 -11.10
CA VAL A 57 -5.26 -9.38 -10.33
C VAL A 57 -5.11 -10.79 -9.77
N LYS A 58 -5.37 -10.93 -8.48
CA LYS A 58 -5.37 -12.20 -7.76
C LYS A 58 -6.68 -12.35 -6.98
N ASN A 59 -6.96 -13.58 -6.56
CA ASN A 59 -8.07 -13.92 -5.67
C ASN A 59 -7.53 -14.79 -4.54
N GLY A 60 -7.91 -14.48 -3.30
CA GLY A 60 -7.44 -15.22 -2.12
C GLY A 60 -7.13 -14.30 -0.94
N TYR A 61 -6.35 -14.80 0.01
CA TYR A 61 -5.96 -14.04 1.19
C TYR A 61 -4.97 -12.92 0.84
N SER A 62 -5.32 -11.71 1.28
CA SER A 62 -4.44 -10.56 1.22
C SER A 62 -4.75 -9.56 2.32
N VAL A 63 -3.75 -8.75 2.66
CA VAL A 63 -3.76 -7.85 3.81
C VAL A 63 -3.52 -6.40 3.39
N GLY A 64 -4.24 -5.50 4.03
CA GLY A 64 -4.13 -4.04 3.93
C GLY A 64 -4.73 -3.42 5.18
N TYR A 65 -4.92 -2.11 5.21
CA TYR A 65 -5.50 -1.38 6.33
C TYR A 65 -6.97 -1.03 6.13
N LYS A 66 -7.47 -1.08 4.88
CA LYS A 66 -8.91 -0.93 4.58
C LYS A 66 -9.71 -2.17 5.02
N THR A 67 -10.96 -1.95 5.43
CA THR A 67 -11.88 -3.04 5.80
C THR A 67 -12.17 -3.93 4.60
N CYS A 68 -12.63 -5.17 4.85
CA CYS A 68 -12.97 -6.07 3.75
C CYS A 68 -14.08 -5.51 2.86
N GLU A 69 -15.06 -4.80 3.44
CA GLU A 69 -16.14 -4.12 2.71
C GLU A 69 -15.63 -2.98 1.83
N GLN A 70 -14.70 -2.15 2.34
CA GLN A 70 -14.08 -1.07 1.57
C GLN A 70 -13.24 -1.61 0.39
N ARG A 71 -12.75 -2.84 0.52
CA ARG A 71 -11.94 -3.54 -0.47
C ARG A 71 -12.76 -4.40 -1.44
N THR A 72 -14.06 -4.57 -1.19
CA THR A 72 -14.94 -5.36 -2.05
C THR A 72 -14.87 -4.81 -3.48
N PRO A 73 -14.62 -5.66 -4.50
CA PRO A 73 -14.63 -5.23 -5.89
C PRO A 73 -15.95 -4.55 -6.26
N LYS A 74 -15.89 -3.42 -6.96
CA LYS A 74 -17.07 -2.67 -7.39
C LYS A 74 -17.01 -2.44 -8.89
N GLU A 75 -18.12 -2.66 -9.57
CA GLU A 75 -18.30 -2.14 -10.93
C GLU A 75 -18.47 -0.62 -10.85
N VAL A 76 -17.84 0.10 -11.77
CA VAL A 76 -18.01 1.54 -11.94
C VAL A 76 -18.44 1.85 -13.38
N GLN A 77 -18.58 3.14 -13.70
CA GLN A 77 -18.95 3.60 -15.04
C GLN A 77 -18.09 2.93 -16.12
N TYR A 78 -18.72 2.71 -17.29
CA TYR A 78 -18.10 2.07 -18.47
C TYR A 78 -17.65 0.62 -18.23
N GLU A 79 -18.37 -0.13 -17.39
CA GLU A 79 -18.09 -1.55 -17.09
C GLU A 79 -16.67 -1.82 -16.57
N ALA A 80 -16.00 -0.78 -16.08
CA ALA A 80 -14.70 -0.91 -15.45
C ALA A 80 -14.88 -1.43 -14.03
N ARG A 81 -14.03 -2.38 -13.62
CA ARG A 81 -14.04 -2.90 -12.26
C ARG A 81 -12.96 -2.23 -11.41
N ARG A 82 -13.33 -1.71 -10.24
CA ARG A 82 -12.39 -1.20 -9.24
C ARG A 82 -11.97 -2.30 -8.26
N LEU A 83 -10.68 -2.28 -7.93
CA LEU A 83 -10.06 -3.11 -6.91
C LEU A 83 -9.22 -2.23 -5.98
N VAL A 84 -8.81 -2.82 -4.86
CA VAL A 84 -7.80 -2.24 -3.97
C VAL A 84 -6.54 -3.09 -4.05
N SER A 85 -5.38 -2.44 -4.11
CA SER A 85 -4.09 -3.12 -4.03
C SER A 85 -3.79 -3.52 -2.59
N THR A 86 -3.35 -4.76 -2.39
CA THR A 86 -3.05 -5.31 -1.06
C THR A 86 -1.87 -6.27 -1.12
N PHE A 87 -1.26 -6.54 0.04
CA PHE A 87 -0.12 -7.43 0.15
C PHE A 87 -0.56 -8.91 0.22
N SER A 88 0.20 -9.79 -0.44
CA SER A 88 0.04 -11.24 -0.34
C SER A 88 1.36 -11.96 -0.67
N PHE A 89 1.51 -13.19 -0.20
CA PHE A 89 2.65 -14.07 -0.51
C PHE A 89 2.61 -14.67 -1.93
N ALA A 90 1.56 -14.39 -2.70
CA ALA A 90 1.27 -15.07 -3.97
C ALA A 90 2.36 -14.97 -5.06
N GLN A 91 3.36 -14.08 -4.92
CA GLN A 91 4.48 -13.95 -5.86
C GLN A 91 5.82 -14.49 -5.34
N PHE A 92 5.90 -14.90 -4.07
CA PHE A 92 7.20 -15.16 -3.43
C PHE A 92 7.90 -16.39 -4.02
N HIS A 93 7.16 -17.39 -4.49
CA HIS A 93 7.74 -18.57 -5.16
C HIS A 93 8.40 -18.27 -6.51
N ALA A 94 8.05 -17.15 -7.16
CA ALA A 94 8.49 -16.82 -8.51
C ALA A 94 9.38 -15.58 -8.58
N LYS A 95 9.38 -14.76 -7.54
CA LYS A 95 10.10 -13.49 -7.49
C LYS A 95 10.94 -13.41 -6.22
N LYS A 96 12.18 -12.97 -6.39
CA LYS A 96 13.09 -12.65 -5.29
C LYS A 96 13.00 -11.17 -4.98
N ASN A 97 13.16 -10.82 -3.70
CA ASN A 97 13.22 -9.43 -3.28
C ASN A 97 14.66 -8.91 -3.31
N MET A 98 14.80 -7.65 -3.73
CA MET A 98 16.03 -6.89 -3.64
C MET A 98 15.81 -5.66 -2.75
N ALA A 99 16.89 -5.21 -2.11
CA ALA A 99 16.91 -3.98 -1.34
C ALA A 99 17.40 -2.82 -2.20
N CYS A 100 16.69 -1.69 -2.15
CA CYS A 100 17.08 -0.45 -2.78
C CYS A 100 17.40 0.59 -1.69
N ARG A 101 18.46 1.37 -1.90
CA ARG A 101 18.92 2.40 -0.95
C ARG A 101 17.95 3.58 -0.87
N LYS A 102 18.03 4.33 0.24
CA LYS A 102 17.32 5.61 0.41
C LYS A 102 17.71 6.65 -0.66
N GLY A 103 16.85 7.63 -0.92
CA GLY A 103 17.07 8.70 -1.90
C GLY A 103 16.63 8.35 -3.33
N ILE A 104 16.16 7.12 -3.56
CA ILE A 104 15.61 6.66 -4.83
C ILE A 104 14.08 6.72 -4.75
N PRO A 105 13.37 7.32 -5.72
CA PRO A 105 11.92 7.28 -5.77
C PRO A 105 11.36 5.86 -5.92
N TRP A 106 10.35 5.52 -5.14
CA TRP A 106 9.63 4.23 -5.16
C TRP A 106 8.18 4.43 -4.76
N THR A 107 7.34 3.40 -4.88
CA THR A 107 5.90 3.54 -4.60
C THR A 107 5.42 2.57 -3.53
N ASP A 108 4.58 3.05 -2.61
CA ASP A 108 3.78 2.16 -1.75
C ASP A 108 2.38 2.03 -2.35
N CYS A 109 2.03 0.80 -2.72
CA CYS A 109 0.75 0.48 -3.34
C CYS A 109 -0.24 -0.14 -2.35
N VAL A 110 0.09 -0.33 -1.08
CA VAL A 110 -0.87 -0.90 -0.12
C VAL A 110 -2.07 0.05 0.03
N ASP A 111 -3.27 -0.50 -0.10
CA ASP A 111 -4.56 0.19 -0.13
C ASP A 111 -4.77 1.20 -1.27
N ALA A 112 -3.88 1.21 -2.26
CA ALA A 112 -4.02 2.05 -3.45
C ALA A 112 -5.28 1.66 -4.25
N PRO A 113 -6.01 2.65 -4.80
CA PRO A 113 -7.12 2.38 -5.70
C PRO A 113 -6.59 1.86 -7.05
N CYS A 114 -7.28 0.86 -7.58
CA CYS A 114 -6.92 0.21 -8.84
C CYS A 114 -8.12 0.06 -9.76
N THR A 115 -7.86 0.07 -11.06
CA THR A 115 -8.84 -0.23 -12.10
C THR A 115 -8.38 -1.46 -12.86
N VAL A 116 -9.24 -2.47 -12.97
CA VAL A 116 -8.97 -3.67 -13.78
C VAL A 116 -8.89 -3.25 -15.24
N ASN A 117 -7.92 -3.80 -15.97
CA ASN A 117 -7.82 -3.58 -17.41
C ASN A 117 -8.98 -4.32 -18.11
N PRO A 118 -9.87 -3.62 -18.85
CA PRO A 118 -10.99 -4.27 -19.53
C PRO A 118 -10.54 -5.24 -20.63
N MET A 119 -9.35 -5.02 -21.21
CA MET A 119 -8.79 -5.89 -22.26
C MET A 119 -8.07 -7.12 -21.70
N ASP A 120 -7.60 -7.06 -20.44
CA ASP A 120 -7.00 -8.19 -19.74
C ASP A 120 -7.40 -8.16 -18.26
N PRO A 121 -8.46 -8.88 -17.86
CA PRO A 121 -8.96 -8.85 -16.49
C PRO A 121 -8.01 -9.47 -15.46
N LYS A 122 -6.88 -10.06 -15.89
CA LYS A 122 -5.79 -10.51 -15.02
C LYS A 122 -4.83 -9.38 -14.64
N LYS A 123 -5.02 -8.17 -15.18
CA LYS A 123 -4.20 -6.99 -14.94
C LYS A 123 -5.02 -5.87 -14.33
N ALA A 124 -4.38 -5.04 -13.52
CA ALA A 124 -4.96 -3.83 -12.98
C ALA A 124 -3.94 -2.70 -13.00
N ILE A 125 -4.43 -1.48 -13.19
CA ILE A 125 -3.64 -0.26 -13.13
C ILE A 125 -3.98 0.44 -11.81
N CYS A 126 -2.96 0.67 -10.99
CA CYS A 126 -3.10 1.27 -9.66
C CYS A 126 -2.41 2.64 -9.61
N SER A 127 -2.97 3.58 -8.86
CA SER A 127 -2.33 4.87 -8.56
C SER A 127 -1.73 4.80 -7.16
N CYS A 128 -0.40 4.77 -7.08
CA CYS A 128 0.33 4.54 -5.85
C CYS A 128 1.17 5.77 -5.47
N LYS A 129 1.27 6.05 -4.17
CA LYS A 129 2.01 7.23 -3.68
C LYS A 129 3.51 7.02 -3.82
N ILE A 130 4.22 8.06 -4.25
CA ILE A 130 5.68 8.07 -4.38
C ILE A 130 6.32 8.45 -3.04
N PHE A 131 7.41 7.76 -2.70
CA PHE A 131 8.29 8.00 -1.56
C PHE A 131 9.74 8.03 -2.03
N ASN A 132 10.62 8.75 -1.33
CA ASN A 132 12.04 8.86 -1.69
C ASN A 132 13.00 8.97 -0.48
N THR A 133 12.47 9.13 0.73
CA THR A 133 13.28 9.39 1.94
C THR A 133 13.81 8.12 2.61
N GLN A 134 13.21 6.96 2.31
CA GLN A 134 13.49 5.69 2.98
C GLN A 134 14.03 4.65 2.00
N SER A 135 14.88 3.75 2.51
CA SER A 135 15.21 2.51 1.81
C SER A 135 13.97 1.61 1.74
N PHE A 136 13.91 0.78 0.71
CA PHE A 136 12.76 -0.08 0.47
C PHE A 136 13.19 -1.42 -0.10
N PHE A 137 12.28 -2.39 -0.01
CA PHE A 137 12.39 -3.68 -0.68
C PHE A 137 11.34 -3.76 -1.78
N THR A 138 11.70 -4.37 -2.90
CA THR A 138 10.78 -4.67 -3.99
C THR A 138 11.03 -6.09 -4.49
N PHE A 139 9.97 -6.73 -5.00
CA PHE A 139 10.07 -7.99 -5.74
C PHE A 139 10.19 -7.76 -7.25
N GLY A 140 10.29 -6.50 -7.68
CA GLY A 140 10.60 -6.10 -9.04
C GLY A 140 12.12 -6.08 -9.32
N GLY A 141 12.49 -5.70 -10.54
CA GLY A 141 13.89 -5.53 -10.95
C GLY A 141 14.71 -6.81 -11.12
N ASP A 142 14.14 -8.00 -10.86
CA ASP A 142 14.76 -9.31 -11.12
C ASP A 142 16.20 -9.44 -10.56
N CYS A 143 16.39 -8.98 -9.32
CA CYS A 143 17.69 -8.95 -8.62
C CYS A 143 18.77 -8.03 -9.19
N ASP A 144 18.45 -7.19 -10.18
CA ASP A 144 19.35 -6.16 -10.66
C ASP A 144 19.12 -4.85 -9.91
N THR A 145 19.95 -4.59 -8.90
CA THR A 145 19.83 -3.38 -8.06
C THR A 145 20.10 -2.08 -8.83
N LYS A 146 20.69 -2.13 -10.02
CA LYS A 146 20.82 -0.94 -10.90
C LYS A 146 19.44 -0.45 -11.34
N LYS A 147 18.49 -1.36 -11.55
CA LYS A 147 17.10 -1.04 -11.91
C LYS A 147 16.33 -0.31 -10.84
N CYS A 148 16.85 -0.21 -9.60
CA CYS A 148 16.27 0.70 -8.60
C CYS A 148 16.29 2.15 -9.11
N GLN A 149 17.30 2.57 -9.90
CA GLN A 149 17.42 3.94 -10.40
C GLN A 149 16.70 4.17 -11.73
N GLU A 150 16.48 3.11 -12.50
CA GLU A 150 15.92 3.19 -13.85
C GLU A 150 14.39 3.22 -13.87
N GLY A 151 13.73 2.76 -12.80
CA GLY A 151 12.28 2.66 -12.73
C GLY A 151 11.71 2.84 -11.34
N PHE A 152 10.47 3.31 -11.27
CA PHE A 152 9.71 3.36 -10.03
C PHE A 152 9.17 1.97 -9.79
N TRP A 153 9.57 1.35 -8.68
CA TRP A 153 9.06 0.04 -8.30
C TRP A 153 8.10 0.18 -7.13
N SER A 154 7.03 -0.61 -7.16
CA SER A 154 6.26 -0.83 -5.95
C SER A 154 7.10 -1.60 -4.94
N GLY A 155 7.10 -1.12 -3.71
CA GLY A 155 7.91 -1.66 -2.64
C GLY A 155 7.31 -1.40 -1.28
N THR A 156 8.10 -1.66 -0.26
CA THR A 156 7.73 -1.41 1.13
C THR A 156 8.98 -1.26 2.00
N THR A 157 8.83 -0.66 3.16
CA THR A 157 9.89 -0.59 4.18
C THR A 157 9.95 -1.90 4.96
N GLU A 158 11.04 -2.11 5.70
CA GLU A 158 11.17 -3.30 6.56
C GLU A 158 10.08 -3.36 7.64
N SER A 159 9.76 -2.21 8.25
CA SER A 159 8.75 -2.12 9.29
C SER A 159 7.35 -2.43 8.75
N SER A 160 6.97 -1.83 7.62
CA SER A 160 5.67 -2.08 6.98
C SER A 160 5.56 -3.53 6.50
N ALA A 161 6.63 -4.10 5.94
CA ALA A 161 6.67 -5.52 5.56
C ALA A 161 6.39 -6.42 6.78
N ARG A 162 7.06 -6.19 7.90
CA ARG A 162 6.86 -6.99 9.12
C ARG A 162 5.42 -6.89 9.65
N ILE A 163 4.86 -5.68 9.65
CA ILE A 163 3.48 -5.42 10.10
C ILE A 163 2.47 -6.17 9.24
N LEU A 164 2.59 -6.09 7.91
CA LEU A 164 1.63 -6.74 6.99
C LEU A 164 1.78 -8.26 6.96
N ARG A 165 3.00 -8.78 7.04
CA ARG A 165 3.23 -10.23 6.97
C ARG A 165 2.67 -10.99 8.16
N LYS A 166 2.79 -10.44 9.37
CA LYS A 166 2.39 -11.13 10.61
C LYS A 166 0.95 -11.68 10.58
N PRO A 167 -0.11 -10.87 10.39
CA PRO A 167 -1.48 -11.38 10.40
C PRO A 167 -1.77 -12.33 9.22
N LEU A 168 -1.07 -12.17 8.10
CA LEU A 168 -1.21 -13.07 6.96
C LEU A 168 -0.59 -14.45 7.24
N LEU A 169 0.56 -14.51 7.92
CA LEU A 169 1.16 -15.77 8.39
C LEU A 169 0.25 -16.49 9.37
N GLU A 170 -0.30 -15.76 10.34
CA GLU A 170 -1.24 -16.28 11.34
C GLU A 170 -2.50 -16.84 10.67
N THR A 171 -3.11 -16.08 9.75
CA THR A 171 -4.33 -16.50 9.03
C THR A 171 -4.08 -17.75 8.17
N LEU A 172 -2.92 -17.82 7.50
CA LEU A 172 -2.56 -18.94 6.65
C LEU A 172 -1.94 -20.12 7.41
N LYS A 173 -1.78 -20.00 8.74
CA LYS A 173 -1.16 -21.01 9.61
C LYS A 173 0.23 -21.45 9.12
N LEU A 174 1.01 -20.51 8.61
CA LEU A 174 2.37 -20.77 8.12
C LEU A 174 3.36 -20.73 9.28
N SER A 175 4.17 -21.79 9.40
CA SER A 175 5.22 -21.89 10.42
C SER A 175 6.46 -21.04 10.11
N ALA A 176 6.63 -20.61 8.85
CA ALA A 176 7.74 -19.77 8.41
C ALA A 176 7.29 -18.71 7.38
N ASP A 177 8.00 -17.57 7.37
CA ASP A 177 7.80 -16.49 6.39
C ASP A 177 8.33 -16.91 5.01
N PRO A 178 7.46 -17.02 3.98
CA PRO A 178 7.87 -17.44 2.65
C PRO A 178 8.86 -16.48 1.96
N SER A 179 9.11 -15.28 2.49
CA SER A 179 10.13 -14.36 1.93
C SER A 179 11.56 -14.69 2.32
N LYS A 180 11.78 -15.48 3.39
CA LYS A 180 13.13 -15.67 3.95
C LYS A 180 14.09 -16.30 2.94
N ASP A 181 13.60 -17.22 2.12
CA ASP A 181 14.40 -17.89 1.09
C ASP A 181 14.40 -17.14 -0.25
N ASN A 182 13.61 -16.06 -0.35
CA ASN A 182 13.37 -15.32 -1.59
C ASN A 182 14.03 -13.94 -1.56
N THR A 183 15.28 -13.89 -1.10
CA THR A 183 16.15 -12.72 -1.20
C THR A 183 17.14 -12.91 -2.35
N CYS A 184 17.47 -11.83 -3.05
CA CYS A 184 18.57 -11.84 -4.00
C CYS A 184 19.88 -12.09 -3.24
N SER A 185 20.72 -13.00 -3.76
CA SER A 185 22.07 -13.22 -3.23
C SER A 185 22.84 -11.90 -3.28
N ARG A 186 23.43 -11.51 -2.15
CA ARG A 186 24.25 -10.29 -2.05
C ARG A 186 25.55 -10.44 -2.83
#